data_AF-A0A0D0CL39-F1
#
_entry.id   AF-A0A0D0CL39-F1
#
_cell.length_a   1.000
_cell.length_b   1.000
_cell.length_c   1.000
_cell.angle_alpha   90.00
_cell.angle_beta   90.00
_cell.angle_gamma   90.00
#
_symmetry.space_group_name_H-M   'P 1'
#
loop_
_entity.id
_entity.type
_entity.pdbx_description
1 polymer ?
#
loop_
_entity_poly.entity_id
_entity_poly.type
_entity_poly.pdbx_seq_one_letter_code
_entity_poly.pdbx_strand_id
1 'polypeptide(L)'
;MDVPQILGEQLSPNLPSMGVSTTDPLTIVHRRLQLFSALRPDFKEAKLTWASMDTRDLSLDHLSTKNWSAIQLRRCSSQAYESGKGFPTFMGTQVQDRLDEVEKIRHCLITERAELRGAILAKSAEVAEKQDRFDAVVAELTLLLTVEDELRDLDVIAHWKLCDQ
;
A
#
# COMPACT_ATOMS: atom_id res chain seq x y z
N MET A 1 45.45 -15.87 -28.67
CA MET A 1 44.07 -16.33 -28.94
C MET A 1 43.61 -17.16 -27.74
N ASP A 2 43.72 -16.62 -26.54
CA ASP A 2 42.86 -15.60 -25.91
C ASP A 2 41.51 -16.19 -25.48
N VAL A 3 41.53 -16.62 -24.22
CA VAL A 3 40.36 -16.85 -23.36
C VAL A 3 40.03 -15.54 -22.66
N PRO A 4 38.74 -15.16 -22.58
CA PRO A 4 38.22 -14.39 -21.45
C PRO A 4 37.12 -15.21 -20.71
N GLN A 5 37.28 -15.53 -19.42
CA GLN A 5 36.83 -14.77 -18.22
C GLN A 5 35.32 -14.48 -18.21
N ILE A 6 34.48 -15.26 -17.52
CA ILE A 6 34.04 -15.16 -16.09
C ILE A 6 33.52 -13.78 -15.68
N LEU A 7 32.20 -13.68 -15.47
CA LEU A 7 31.47 -12.95 -14.41
C LEU A 7 29.99 -13.32 -14.62
N GLY A 8 29.26 -13.94 -13.71
CA GLY A 8 29.19 -13.67 -12.28
C GLY A 8 27.86 -12.99 -11.95
N GLU A 9 26.72 -13.51 -12.41
CA GLU A 9 25.39 -13.03 -12.00
C GLU A 9 24.89 -13.89 -10.82
N GLN A 10 25.31 -13.52 -9.62
CA GLN A 10 24.50 -13.69 -8.42
C GLN A 10 23.63 -12.45 -8.26
N LEU A 11 22.33 -12.52 -8.52
CA LEU A 11 21.37 -11.60 -7.92
C LEU A 11 20.03 -12.31 -7.64
N SER A 12 19.76 -12.41 -6.33
CA SER A 12 18.45 -12.48 -5.67
C SER A 12 17.67 -13.81 -5.68
N PRO A 13 17.58 -14.49 -4.51
CA PRO A 13 16.47 -15.39 -4.26
C PRO A 13 15.19 -14.56 -4.14
N ASN A 14 14.20 -14.88 -4.98
CA ASN A 14 12.82 -14.47 -4.80
C ASN A 14 12.34 -14.87 -3.39
N LEU A 15 12.37 -13.93 -2.45
CA LEU A 15 11.60 -14.04 -1.22
C LEU A 15 10.14 -13.81 -1.59
N PRO A 16 9.25 -14.80 -1.41
CA PRO A 16 7.83 -14.53 -1.50
C PRO A 16 7.47 -13.47 -0.47
N SER A 17 6.95 -12.35 -0.97
CA SER A 17 6.25 -11.33 -0.20
C SER A 17 5.09 -12.01 0.53
N MET A 18 5.37 -12.50 1.73
CA MET A 18 4.34 -12.94 2.65
C MET A 18 3.63 -11.69 3.15
N GLY A 19 2.58 -11.33 2.42
CA GLY A 19 1.48 -10.54 2.94
C GLY A 19 0.84 -11.29 4.10
N VAL A 20 1.51 -11.31 5.25
CA VAL A 20 0.88 -11.67 6.51
C VAL A 20 -0.11 -10.55 6.77
N SER A 21 -1.38 -10.85 6.52
CA SER A 21 -2.48 -9.99 6.94
C SER A 21 -2.32 -9.78 8.44
N THR A 22 -1.80 -8.60 8.80
CA THR A 22 -1.41 -8.20 10.16
C THR A 22 -2.63 -7.98 11.07
N THR A 23 -3.79 -8.47 10.66
CA THR A 23 -5.10 -8.29 11.30
C THR A 23 -5.73 -9.59 11.77
N ASP A 24 -5.12 -10.75 11.51
CA ASP A 24 -5.60 -12.01 12.08
C ASP A 24 -5.47 -11.99 13.62
N PRO A 25 -6.57 -12.17 14.37
CA PRO A 25 -6.55 -12.17 15.84
C PRO A 25 -5.57 -13.19 16.44
N LEU A 26 -5.42 -14.36 15.83
CA LEU A 26 -4.49 -15.39 16.30
C LEU A 26 -3.04 -14.94 16.15
N THR A 27 -2.72 -14.29 15.03
CA THR A 27 -1.41 -13.67 14.78
C THR A 27 -1.09 -12.55 15.79
N ILE A 28 -2.09 -11.75 16.18
CA ILE A 28 -1.92 -10.67 17.18
C ILE A 28 -1.65 -11.26 18.57
N VAL A 29 -2.42 -12.28 18.98
CA VAL A 29 -2.24 -12.95 20.28
C VAL A 29 -0.86 -13.60 20.37
N HIS A 30 -0.46 -14.33 19.33
CA HIS A 30 0.86 -14.96 19.27
C HIS A 30 1.99 -13.94 19.37
N ARG A 31 1.89 -12.83 18.62
CA ARG A 31 2.86 -11.73 18.69
C ARG A 31 2.95 -11.11 20.09
N ARG A 32 1.82 -10.91 20.77
CA ARG A 32 1.79 -10.39 22.14
C ARG A 32 2.43 -11.34 23.13
N LEU A 33 2.14 -12.64 23.04
CA LEU A 33 2.75 -13.66 23.90
C LEU A 33 4.28 -13.71 23.72
N GLN A 34 4.77 -13.67 22.49
CA GLN A 34 6.21 -13.58 22.21
C GLN A 34 6.82 -12.31 22.80
N LEU A 35 6.16 -11.16 22.64
CA LEU A 35 6.60 -9.90 23.25
C LEU A 35 6.71 -10.03 24.77
N PHE A 36 5.68 -10.56 25.44
CA PHE A 36 5.67 -10.77 26.89
C PHE A 36 6.81 -11.69 27.36
N SER A 37 7.11 -12.75 26.62
CA SER A 37 8.21 -13.66 26.94
C SER A 37 9.60 -13.02 26.80
N ALA A 38 9.71 -11.97 25.98
CA ALA A 38 10.95 -11.23 25.74
C ALA A 38 11.07 -9.96 26.59
N LEU A 39 10.11 -9.69 27.48
CA LEU A 39 10.18 -8.55 28.39
C LEU A 39 11.21 -8.80 29.50
N ARG A 40 11.88 -7.73 29.90
CA ARG A 40 12.79 -7.75 31.04
C ARG A 40 12.06 -8.19 32.32
N PRO A 41 12.71 -8.91 33.24
CA PRO A 41 12.09 -9.29 34.52
C PRO A 41 12.05 -8.14 35.55
N ASP A 42 12.85 -7.10 35.36
CA ASP A 42 13.15 -6.06 36.35
C ASP A 42 12.28 -4.79 36.23
N PHE A 43 11.13 -4.83 35.54
CA PHE A 43 10.24 -3.66 35.39
C PHE A 43 9.85 -3.01 36.73
N LYS A 44 9.81 -3.78 37.83
CA LYS A 44 9.61 -3.26 39.21
C LYS A 44 10.85 -2.56 39.77
N GLU A 45 12.06 -3.02 39.47
CA GLU A 45 13.32 -2.43 39.93
C GLU A 45 13.74 -1.21 39.10
N ALA A 46 13.28 -1.14 37.84
CA ALA A 46 13.50 -0.02 36.92
C ALA A 46 12.92 1.32 37.42
N LYS A 47 12.25 1.36 38.59
CA LYS A 47 11.57 2.54 39.16
C LYS A 47 10.79 3.30 38.10
N LEU A 48 10.13 2.56 37.20
CA LEU A 48 9.18 3.11 36.24
C LEU A 48 7.96 3.58 37.03
N THR A 49 8.13 4.67 37.78
CA THR A 49 7.01 5.40 38.34
C THR A 49 6.36 6.06 37.15
N TRP A 50 5.30 5.43 36.65
CA TRP A 50 4.45 5.88 35.54
C TRP A 50 3.91 7.32 35.68
N ALA A 51 4.22 7.99 36.81
CA ALA A 51 3.69 9.26 37.25
C ALA A 51 4.74 10.39 37.43
N SER A 52 6.05 10.16 37.28
CA SER A 52 7.05 11.22 37.48
C SER A 52 7.66 11.70 36.15
N MET A 53 7.51 13.01 35.87
CA MET A 53 8.14 13.66 34.72
C MET A 53 9.64 13.89 34.90
N ASP A 54 10.13 13.90 36.14
CA ASP A 54 11.45 14.46 36.48
C ASP A 54 12.63 13.62 35.96
N THR A 55 12.40 12.33 35.69
CA THR A 55 13.41 11.40 35.15
C THR A 55 13.10 10.94 33.72
N ARG A 56 12.16 11.61 33.04
CA ARG A 56 11.69 11.20 31.71
C ARG A 56 12.60 11.72 30.60
N ASP A 57 13.00 10.83 29.71
CA ASP A 57 13.76 11.16 28.50
C ASP A 57 12.86 11.87 27.46
N LEU A 58 12.88 13.20 27.48
CA LEU A 58 12.11 14.06 26.55
C LEU A 58 12.63 14.02 25.11
N SER A 59 13.84 13.50 24.88
CA SER A 59 14.47 13.48 23.56
C SER A 59 13.69 12.63 22.56
N LEU A 60 12.77 11.78 22.99
CA LEU A 60 11.98 10.92 22.11
C LEU A 60 10.63 11.53 21.71
N ASP A 61 10.17 12.60 22.37
CA ASP A 61 8.81 13.12 22.22
C ASP A 61 8.54 13.69 20.80
N HIS A 62 9.57 14.18 20.13
CA HIS A 62 9.48 14.72 18.77
C HIS A 62 9.48 13.64 17.68
N LEU A 63 9.71 12.37 18.03
CA LEU A 63 9.72 11.29 17.06
C LEU A 63 8.30 10.93 16.62
N SER A 64 8.19 10.38 15.41
CA SER A 64 6.93 9.81 14.92
C SER A 64 6.48 8.65 15.80
N THR A 65 5.16 8.42 15.90
CA THR A 65 4.57 7.33 16.69
C THR A 65 5.17 5.96 16.35
N LYS A 66 5.51 5.72 15.07
CA LYS A 66 6.20 4.50 14.62
C LYS A 66 7.61 4.38 15.23
N ASN A 67 8.43 5.42 15.12
CA ASN A 67 9.81 5.38 15.61
C ASN A 67 9.87 5.37 17.13
N TRP A 68 9.03 6.20 17.77
CA TRP A 68 8.88 6.26 19.21
C TRP A 68 8.51 4.88 19.79
N SER A 69 7.45 4.25 19.26
CA SER A 69 6.98 2.94 19.75
C SER A 69 8.02 1.84 19.53
N ALA A 70 8.73 1.83 18.40
CA ALA A 70 9.79 0.86 18.13
C ALA A 70 10.96 0.98 19.13
N ILE A 71 11.39 2.21 19.44
CA ILE A 71 12.45 2.45 20.42
C ILE A 71 12.01 2.03 21.82
N GLN A 72 10.80 2.41 22.23
CA GLN A 72 10.28 2.05 23.55
C GLN A 72 10.12 0.53 23.70
N LEU A 73 9.57 -0.16 22.69
CA LEU A 73 9.47 -1.62 22.67
C LEU A 73 10.84 -2.31 22.73
N ARG A 74 11.84 -1.76 22.03
CA ARG A 74 13.21 -2.28 22.11
C ARG A 74 13.77 -2.12 23.52
N ARG A 75 13.59 -0.96 24.17
CA ARG A 75 14.08 -0.72 25.54
C ARG A 75 13.40 -1.64 26.57
N CYS A 76 12.20 -2.13 26.27
CA CYS A 76 11.48 -3.13 27.07
C CYS A 76 12.02 -4.56 26.98
N SER A 77 12.96 -4.88 26.06
CA SER A 77 13.40 -6.26 25.83
C SER A 77 14.55 -6.72 26.72
N SER A 78 14.62 -8.02 27.02
CA SER A 78 15.73 -8.64 27.77
C SER A 78 17.09 -8.40 27.11
N GLN A 79 17.16 -8.40 25.78
CA GLN A 79 18.39 -8.10 25.06
C GLN A 79 18.88 -6.66 25.32
N ALA A 80 17.96 -5.69 25.41
CA ALA A 80 18.33 -4.31 25.72
C ALA A 80 18.87 -4.19 27.15
N TYR A 81 18.33 -4.96 28.08
CA TYR A 81 18.86 -5.07 29.45
C TYR A 81 20.28 -5.62 29.49
N GLU A 82 20.51 -6.79 28.88
CA GLU A 82 21.82 -7.45 28.84
C GLU A 82 22.90 -6.58 28.17
N SER A 83 22.49 -5.78 27.18
CA SER A 83 23.38 -4.83 26.50
C SER A 83 23.59 -3.51 27.26
N GLY A 84 23.06 -3.35 28.47
CA GLY A 84 23.15 -2.11 29.25
C GLY A 84 22.49 -0.89 28.59
N LYS A 85 21.48 -1.10 27.72
CA LYS A 85 20.76 0.02 27.10
C LYS A 85 19.81 0.68 28.10
N GLY A 86 19.52 1.96 27.86
CA GLY A 86 18.61 2.76 28.70
C GLY A 86 17.23 2.14 28.89
N PHE A 87 16.63 2.39 30.05
CA PHE A 87 15.30 1.95 30.42
C PHE A 87 14.21 2.56 29.52
N PRO A 88 13.04 1.91 29.35
CA PRO A 88 11.90 2.55 28.71
C PRO A 88 11.49 3.80 29.48
N THR A 89 10.96 4.81 28.79
CA THR A 89 10.70 6.15 29.37
C THR A 89 9.31 6.69 29.04
N PHE A 90 8.40 5.83 28.56
CA PHE A 90 7.04 6.25 28.24
C PHE A 90 6.16 6.36 29.48
N MET A 91 5.27 7.34 29.49
CA MET A 91 4.14 7.40 30.44
C MET A 91 2.90 6.73 29.86
N GLY A 92 1.97 6.31 30.72
CA GLY A 92 0.70 5.72 30.29
C GLY A 92 -0.11 6.67 29.41
N THR A 93 -0.17 7.95 29.78
CA THR A 93 -0.85 9.00 29.01
C THR A 93 -0.24 9.17 27.62
N GLN A 94 1.08 9.13 27.47
CA GLN A 94 1.73 9.21 26.16
C GLN A 94 1.35 8.05 25.24
N VAL A 95 1.24 6.84 25.80
CA VAL A 95 0.78 5.68 25.01
C VAL A 95 -0.65 5.89 24.54
N GLN A 96 -1.52 6.42 25.42
CA GLN A 96 -2.91 6.71 25.06
C GLN A 96 -2.99 7.80 23.99
N ASP A 97 -2.31 8.94 24.16
CA ASP A 97 -2.30 10.05 23.20
C ASP A 97 -1.86 9.56 21.81
N ARG A 98 -0.82 8.72 21.77
CA ARG A 98 -0.29 8.12 20.54
C ARG A 98 -1.25 7.11 19.92
N LEU A 99 -1.99 6.35 20.73
CA LEU A 99 -3.03 5.44 20.25
C LEU A 99 -4.21 6.21 19.64
N ASP A 100 -4.64 7.28 20.30
CA ASP A 100 -5.72 8.15 19.82
C ASP A 100 -5.32 8.85 18.50
N GLU A 101 -4.07 9.31 18.39
CA GLU A 101 -3.50 9.85 17.15
C GLU A 101 -3.55 8.80 16.01
N VAL A 102 -3.11 7.57 16.28
CA VAL A 102 -3.13 6.47 15.30
C VAL A 102 -4.56 6.14 14.88
N GLU A 103 -5.49 6.10 15.83
CA GLU A 103 -6.90 5.83 15.54
C GLU A 103 -7.52 6.93 14.67
N LYS A 104 -7.25 8.20 14.99
CA LYS A 104 -7.70 9.34 14.21
C LYS A 104 -7.18 9.27 12.77
N ILE A 105 -5.86 9.09 12.59
CA ILE A 105 -5.24 8.96 11.27
C ILE A 105 -5.84 7.78 10.51
N ARG A 106 -5.98 6.63 11.16
CA ARG A 106 -6.60 5.43 10.58
C ARG A 106 -8.02 5.72 10.09
N HIS A 107 -8.83 6.41 10.88
CA HIS A 107 -10.19 6.76 10.50
C HIS A 107 -10.21 7.67 9.27
N CYS A 108 -9.39 8.73 9.24
CA CYS A 108 -9.26 9.60 8.08
C CYS A 108 -8.89 8.83 6.80
N LEU A 109 -7.88 7.95 6.89
CA LEU A 109 -7.44 7.15 5.73
C LEU A 109 -8.48 6.14 5.26
N ILE A 110 -9.29 5.57 6.17
CA ILE A 110 -10.40 4.68 5.79
C ILE A 110 -11.46 5.43 4.99
N THR A 111 -11.81 6.64 5.43
CA THR A 111 -12.77 7.51 4.75
C THR A 111 -12.26 7.93 3.37
N GLU A 112 -11.03 8.46 3.30
CA GLU A 112 -10.39 8.84 2.03
C GLU A 112 -10.34 7.65 1.05
N ARG A 113 -9.97 6.45 1.55
CA ARG A 113 -9.98 5.24 0.72
C ARG A 113 -11.36 4.90 0.18
N ALA A 114 -12.42 5.11 0.96
CA ALA A 114 -13.79 4.85 0.52
C ALA A 114 -14.21 5.87 -0.56
N GLU A 115 -13.88 7.15 -0.38
CA GLU A 115 -14.12 8.20 -1.36
C GLU A 115 -13.41 7.93 -2.68
N LEU A 116 -12.11 7.60 -2.62
CA LEU A 116 -11.31 7.26 -3.81
C LEU A 116 -11.87 6.04 -4.54
N ARG A 117 -12.32 5.01 -3.81
CA ARG A 117 -12.98 3.85 -4.43
C ARG A 117 -14.28 4.23 -5.13
N GLY A 118 -15.09 5.09 -4.52
CA GLY A 118 -16.29 5.63 -5.16
C GLY A 118 -15.98 6.38 -6.46
N ALA A 119 -14.96 7.24 -6.43
CA ALA A 119 -14.50 7.98 -7.60
C ALA A 119 -13.99 7.05 -8.73
N ILE A 120 -13.24 6.01 -8.39
CA ILE A 120 -12.76 5.00 -9.35
C ILE A 120 -13.95 4.31 -10.03
N LEU A 121 -14.93 3.83 -9.25
CA LEU A 121 -16.11 3.15 -9.79
C LEU A 121 -16.92 4.06 -10.73
N ALA A 122 -17.12 5.33 -10.35
CA ALA A 122 -17.81 6.30 -11.18
C ALA A 122 -17.06 6.55 -12.51
N LYS A 123 -15.73 6.68 -12.46
CA LYS A 123 -14.91 6.85 -13.67
C LYS A 123 -14.89 5.62 -14.55
N SER A 124 -14.87 4.42 -13.97
CA SER A 124 -14.99 3.18 -14.73
C SER A 124 -16.33 3.07 -15.46
N ALA A 125 -17.44 3.49 -14.84
CA ALA A 125 -18.74 3.53 -15.50
C ALA A 125 -18.77 4.52 -16.67
N GLU A 126 -18.21 5.72 -16.49
CA GLU A 126 -18.10 6.73 -17.56
C GLU A 126 -17.26 6.21 -18.75
N VAL A 127 -16.18 5.48 -18.47
CA VAL A 127 -15.35 4.85 -19.51
C VAL A 127 -16.13 3.77 -20.25
N ALA A 128 -16.91 2.95 -19.54
CA ALA A 128 -17.74 1.91 -20.18
C ALA A 128 -18.77 2.52 -21.14
N GLU A 129 -19.48 3.57 -20.72
CA GLU A 129 -20.45 4.27 -21.58
C GLU A 129 -19.78 4.86 -22.84
N LYS A 130 -18.59 5.46 -22.68
CA LYS A 130 -17.82 5.99 -23.81
C LYS A 130 -17.33 4.89 -24.74
N GLN A 131 -16.99 3.72 -24.22
CA GLN A 131 -16.60 2.56 -25.01
C GLN A 131 -17.78 2.05 -25.84
N ASP A 132 -18.96 1.90 -25.24
CA ASP A 132 -20.17 1.48 -25.96
C ASP A 132 -20.51 2.43 -27.11
N ARG A 133 -20.38 3.74 -26.87
CA ARG A 133 -20.58 4.77 -27.91
C ARG A 133 -19.52 4.69 -29.00
N PHE A 134 -18.26 4.46 -28.64
CA PHE A 134 -17.18 4.30 -29.60
C PHE A 134 -17.44 3.09 -30.52
N ASP A 135 -17.83 1.96 -29.93
CA ASP A 135 -18.12 0.73 -30.67
C ASP A 135 -19.31 0.93 -31.64
N ALA A 136 -20.34 1.66 -31.22
CA ALA A 136 -21.47 2.02 -32.08
C ALA A 136 -21.02 2.88 -33.29
N VAL A 137 -20.17 3.88 -33.07
CA VAL A 137 -19.64 4.74 -34.14
C VAL A 137 -18.77 3.94 -35.11
N VAL A 138 -17.94 3.01 -34.61
CA VAL A 138 -17.11 2.14 -35.44
C VAL A 138 -17.97 1.24 -36.33
N ALA A 139 -19.05 0.68 -35.78
CA ALA A 139 -19.98 -0.15 -36.54
C ALA A 139 -20.67 0.65 -37.65
N GLU A 140 -21.18 1.85 -37.35
CA GLU A 140 -21.80 2.73 -38.34
C GLU A 140 -20.83 3.16 -39.44
N LEU A 141 -19.60 3.53 -39.08
CA LEU A 141 -18.57 3.89 -40.05
C LEU A 141 -18.24 2.73 -40.99
N THR A 142 -18.14 1.51 -40.45
CA THR A 142 -17.88 0.31 -41.24
C THR A 142 -18.99 0.05 -42.25
N LEU A 143 -20.25 0.24 -41.83
CA LEU A 143 -21.40 0.13 -42.73
C LEU A 143 -21.34 1.18 -43.84
N LEU A 144 -21.06 2.44 -43.51
CA LEU A 144 -20.98 3.52 -44.49
C LEU A 144 -19.87 3.30 -45.51
N LEU A 145 -18.70 2.83 -45.08
CA LEU A 145 -17.60 2.48 -46.00
C LEU A 145 -18.02 1.36 -46.96
N THR A 146 -18.74 0.35 -46.47
CA THR A 146 -19.26 -0.73 -47.32
C THR A 146 -20.23 -0.19 -48.38
N VAL A 147 -21.17 0.67 -47.97
CA VAL A 147 -22.13 1.30 -48.89
C VAL A 147 -21.42 2.22 -49.88
N GLU A 148 -20.39 2.95 -49.45
CA GLU A 148 -19.59 3.80 -50.33
C GLU A 148 -18.90 2.99 -51.43
N ASP A 149 -18.29 1.86 -51.08
CA ASP A 149 -17.67 0.95 -52.05
C ASP A 149 -18.70 0.40 -53.04
N GLU A 150 -19.87 -0.04 -52.57
CA GLU A 150 -20.96 -0.50 -53.43
C GLU A 150 -21.45 0.60 -54.39
N LEU A 151 -21.58 1.84 -53.92
CA LEU A 151 -21.99 2.97 -54.75
C LEU A 151 -20.94 3.32 -55.81
N ARG A 152 -19.65 3.23 -55.47
CA ARG A 152 -18.56 3.42 -56.43
C ARG A 152 -18.59 2.37 -57.53
N ASP A 153 -18.85 1.11 -57.19
CA ASP A 153 -19.00 0.04 -58.18
C ASP A 153 -20.19 0.30 -59.13
N LEU A 154 -21.33 0.72 -58.58
CA LEU A 154 -22.51 1.08 -59.38
C LEU A 154 -22.24 2.27 -60.30
N ASP A 155 -21.50 3.28 -59.85
CA ASP A 155 -21.13 4.44 -60.66
C ASP A 155 -20.27 4.05 -61.87
N VAL A 156 -19.30 3.14 -61.68
CA VAL A 156 -18.48 2.60 -62.78
C VAL A 156 -19.34 1.87 -63.81
N ILE A 157 -20.29 1.04 -63.36
CA ILE A 157 -21.22 0.32 -64.25
C ILE A 157 -22.09 1.31 -65.04
N ALA A 158 -22.64 2.32 -64.37
CA ALA A 158 -23.48 3.34 -64.99
C ALA A 158 -22.71 4.12 -66.06
N HIS A 159 -21.50 4.56 -65.75
CA HIS A 159 -20.62 5.25 -66.70
C HIS A 159 -20.28 4.38 -67.92
N TRP A 160 -19.94 3.11 -67.72
CA TRP A 160 -19.65 2.20 -68.83
C TRP A 160 -20.84 2.05 -69.78
N LYS A 161 -22.07 1.93 -69.25
CA LYS A 161 -23.29 1.84 -70.05
C LYS A 161 -23.61 3.08 -70.87
N LEU A 162 -23.22 4.26 -70.40
CA LEU A 162 -23.44 5.52 -71.11
C LEU A 162 -22.46 5.74 -72.28
N CYS A 163 -21.28 5.13 -72.23
CA CYS A 163 -20.26 5.25 -73.29
C CYS A 163 -20.46 4.30 -74.49
N ASP A 164 -21.29 3.26 -74.34
CA ASP A 164 -21.60 2.26 -75.39
C ASP A 164 -22.80 2.65 -76.28
N GLN A 165 -23.40 3.84 -76.07
CA GLN A 165 -24.49 4.40 -76.88
C GLN A 165 -23.99 5.51 -77.81
#